data_AF-A0A2E2V8P7-F1
#
_entry.id   AF-A0A2E2V8P7-F1
#
_cell.length_a   1.000
_cell.length_b   1.000
_cell.length_c   1.000
_cell.angle_alpha   90.00
_cell.angle_beta   90.00
_cell.angle_gamma   90.00
#
_symmetry.space_group_name_H-M   'P 1'
#
loop_
_entity.id
_entity.type
_entity.pdbx_description
1 polymer ?
#
loop_
_entity_poly.entity_id
_entity_poly.type
_entity_poly.pdbx_seq_one_letter_code
_entity_poly.pdbx_strand_id
1 'polypeptide(L)'
;MKSYDKIKLAKENLNLAMALLTAAQEGVITKSIITKYIYPSEILNTKWGPLQVADNTNLIRKLNNLVRSSFAFSATTTYKILSVLFPEIPLEEPDPYKRNILCTIKLIHDALDGDMITPTWHCPTEYQQKFGIDTIEFVLDATNLHGKSMTWDDLGGLGKYLNLITCCEELAYSCNERNDLNIDYSLQQNNPLNIYTDQFDAITDGLAPHPSNQQQTATQTHIMNPEKNTRDTPVFASLDPKQFPSVDPESAVTFVSTQMVTNPDNMVLAKELYSSYITWCELECIKPLTQRSFGIQLTNMGFSRKRRGKGHHWWTGLKLDDNQAFNFSHTI
;
A
#
# COMPACT_ATOMS: atom_id res chain seq x y z
N MET A 1 -0.95 8.87 26.78
CA MET A 1 -0.43 9.43 25.51
C MET A 1 -1.01 10.81 25.33
N LYS A 2 -0.15 11.84 25.25
CA LYS A 2 -0.61 13.24 25.13
C LYS A 2 -1.26 13.46 23.75
N SER A 3 -2.04 14.53 23.61
CA SER A 3 -2.77 14.80 22.36
C SER A 3 -1.84 14.97 21.16
N TYR A 4 -0.68 15.63 21.33
CA TYR A 4 0.30 15.78 20.25
C TYR A 4 0.96 14.43 19.87
N ASP A 5 1.21 13.53 20.81
CA ASP A 5 1.78 12.19 20.53
C ASP A 5 0.86 11.39 19.59
N LYS A 6 -0.45 11.52 19.74
CA LYS A 6 -1.44 10.87 18.86
C LYS A 6 -1.40 11.43 17.44
N ILE A 7 -1.29 12.76 17.29
CA ILE A 7 -1.13 13.41 15.98
C ILE A 7 0.18 12.96 15.33
N LYS A 8 1.27 12.97 16.10
CA LYS A 8 2.59 12.51 15.67
C LYS A 8 2.56 11.06 15.16
N LEU A 9 1.96 10.14 15.91
CA LEU A 9 1.84 8.73 15.50
C LEU A 9 1.04 8.60 14.18
N ALA A 10 -0.03 9.36 14.02
CA ALA A 10 -0.82 9.35 12.78
C ALA A 10 -0.02 9.91 11.59
N LYS A 11 0.80 10.94 11.81
CA LYS A 11 1.75 11.49 10.83
C LYS A 11 2.82 10.47 10.44
N GLU A 12 3.43 9.81 11.42
CA GLU A 12 4.45 8.78 11.21
C GLU A 12 3.90 7.57 10.43
N ASN A 13 2.66 7.15 10.71
CA ASN A 13 1.99 6.10 9.96
C ASN A 13 1.76 6.48 8.48
N LEU A 14 1.42 7.74 8.18
CA LEU A 14 1.32 8.22 6.81
C LEU A 14 2.70 8.30 6.12
N ASN A 15 3.71 8.83 6.81
CA ASN A 15 5.08 8.87 6.32
C ASN A 15 5.60 7.47 5.96
N LEU A 16 5.36 6.48 6.81
CA LEU A 16 5.73 5.09 6.54
C LEU A 16 5.01 4.55 5.30
N ALA A 17 3.71 4.77 5.18
CA ALA A 17 2.93 4.33 4.02
C ALA A 17 3.47 4.95 2.71
N MET A 18 3.82 6.24 2.73
CA MET A 18 4.42 6.93 1.59
C MET A 18 5.80 6.38 1.26
N ALA A 19 6.67 6.18 2.25
CA ALA A 19 8.00 5.62 2.05
C ALA A 19 7.94 4.22 1.43
N LEU A 20 7.01 3.37 1.88
CA LEU A 20 6.79 2.04 1.31
C LEU A 20 6.31 2.13 -0.14
N LEU A 21 5.40 3.05 -0.46
CA LEU A 21 4.94 3.28 -1.83
C LEU A 21 6.09 3.74 -2.74
N THR A 22 6.86 4.73 -2.32
CA THR A 22 8.04 5.23 -3.05
C THR A 22 9.03 4.10 -3.30
N ALA A 23 9.39 3.35 -2.27
CA ALA A 23 10.33 2.23 -2.39
C ALA A 23 9.79 1.13 -3.33
N ALA A 24 8.48 0.90 -3.38
CA ALA A 24 7.89 -0.05 -4.32
C ALA A 24 7.85 0.48 -5.77
N GLN A 25 7.66 1.79 -5.96
CA GLN A 25 7.71 2.43 -7.27
C GLN A 25 9.13 2.46 -7.84
N GLU A 26 10.14 2.67 -6.99
CA GLU A 26 11.56 2.62 -7.33
C GLU A 26 12.09 1.18 -7.50
N GLY A 27 11.27 0.17 -7.19
CA GLY A 27 11.64 -1.25 -7.28
C GLY A 27 12.54 -1.74 -6.13
N VAL A 28 12.85 -0.90 -5.14
CA VAL A 28 13.60 -1.24 -3.92
C VAL A 28 12.84 -2.27 -3.08
N ILE A 29 11.53 -2.09 -2.93
CA ILE A 29 10.64 -3.07 -2.29
C ILE A 29 9.85 -3.79 -3.36
N THR A 30 10.18 -5.07 -3.54
CA THR A 30 9.42 -5.97 -4.40
C THR A 30 8.57 -6.92 -3.56
N LYS A 31 7.57 -7.51 -4.22
CA LYS A 31 6.73 -8.52 -3.58
C LYS A 31 7.54 -9.71 -3.03
N SER A 32 8.62 -10.11 -3.70
CA SER A 32 9.46 -11.23 -3.28
C SER A 32 10.19 -10.93 -1.96
N ILE A 33 10.65 -9.69 -1.78
CA ILE A 33 11.25 -9.21 -0.52
C ILE A 33 10.24 -9.32 0.62
N ILE A 34 9.05 -8.73 0.47
CA ILE A 34 8.00 -8.77 1.52
C ILE A 34 7.62 -10.21 1.87
N THR A 35 7.44 -11.08 0.88
CA THR A 35 7.05 -12.48 1.11
C THR A 35 8.14 -13.29 1.81
N LYS A 36 9.42 -12.95 1.58
CA LYS A 36 10.58 -13.60 2.22
C LYS A 36 10.72 -13.25 3.70
N TYR A 37 10.38 -12.02 4.09
CA TYR A 37 10.53 -11.55 5.49
C TYR A 37 9.25 -11.69 6.34
N ILE A 38 8.06 -11.72 5.74
CA ILE A 38 6.80 -11.94 6.48
C ILE A 38 6.54 -13.43 6.75
N TYR A 39 7.10 -14.32 5.92
CA TYR A 39 7.00 -15.77 6.11
C TYR A 39 8.39 -16.41 6.26
N PRO A 40 9.10 -16.13 7.36
CA PRO A 40 10.26 -16.91 7.75
C PRO A 40 9.73 -18.25 8.28
N SER A 41 9.46 -19.18 7.36
CA SER A 41 9.36 -20.63 7.59
C SER A 41 8.93 -21.06 9.00
N GLU A 42 7.62 -21.14 9.26
CA GLU A 42 6.96 -22.27 9.93
C GLU A 42 5.43 -22.08 9.98
N ILE A 43 4.72 -23.08 9.44
CA ILE A 43 3.33 -23.47 9.75
C ILE A 43 2.26 -22.35 9.70
N LEU A 44 1.67 -22.12 8.53
CA LEU A 44 0.29 -21.62 8.45
C LEU A 44 -0.55 -22.54 7.57
N ASN A 45 -1.13 -23.53 8.27
CA ASN A 45 -2.12 -24.46 7.75
C ASN A 45 -3.53 -23.82 7.81
N THR A 46 -3.66 -22.59 7.29
CA THR A 46 -4.95 -21.92 7.12
C THR A 46 -5.04 -21.33 5.72
N LYS A 47 -6.11 -21.70 5.03
CA LYS A 47 -6.47 -21.28 3.68
C LYS A 47 -6.42 -19.76 3.50
N TRP A 48 -5.25 -19.25 3.13
CA TRP A 48 -5.12 -18.00 2.40
C TRP A 48 -4.39 -18.40 1.13
N GLY A 49 -5.15 -18.55 0.05
CA GLY A 49 -4.58 -18.93 -1.24
C GLY A 49 -3.40 -18.01 -1.56
N PRO A 50 -2.29 -18.55 -2.09
CA PRO A 50 -1.12 -17.74 -2.41
C PRO A 50 -1.61 -16.54 -3.21
N LEU A 51 -1.17 -15.34 -2.84
CA LEU A 51 -1.37 -14.16 -3.64
C LEU A 51 -0.54 -14.33 -4.92
N GLN A 52 -0.94 -15.23 -5.81
CA GLN A 52 -0.41 -15.37 -7.15
C GLN A 52 -0.81 -14.09 -7.86
N VAL A 53 0.17 -13.22 -8.02
CA VAL A 53 -0.04 -11.96 -8.69
C VAL A 53 1.24 -11.64 -9.42
N ALA A 54 1.14 -11.75 -10.75
CA ALA A 54 2.09 -11.21 -11.68
C ALA A 54 2.16 -9.68 -11.49
N ASP A 55 3.37 -9.13 -11.61
CA ASP A 55 3.63 -7.69 -11.68
C ASP A 55 3.57 -6.90 -10.34
N ASN A 56 4.56 -6.02 -10.12
CA ASN A 56 4.61 -5.06 -9.00
C ASN A 56 3.41 -4.10 -9.01
N THR A 57 2.70 -3.99 -10.13
CA THR A 57 1.44 -3.23 -10.28
C THR A 57 0.44 -3.51 -9.15
N ASN A 58 0.28 -4.76 -8.71
CA ASN A 58 -0.65 -5.08 -7.63
C ASN A 58 -0.12 -4.72 -6.24
N LEU A 59 1.20 -4.76 -6.03
CA LEU A 59 1.83 -4.27 -4.80
C LEU A 59 1.64 -2.75 -4.71
N ILE A 60 1.95 -2.03 -5.79
CA ILE A 60 1.76 -0.58 -5.91
C ILE A 60 0.29 -0.21 -5.65
N ARG A 61 -0.68 -0.96 -6.20
CA ARG A 61 -2.11 -0.72 -5.91
C ARG A 61 -2.44 -0.87 -4.43
N LYS A 62 -1.93 -1.91 -3.76
CA LYS A 62 -2.15 -2.12 -2.32
C LYS A 62 -1.52 -1.02 -1.47
N LEU A 63 -0.30 -0.60 -1.81
CA LEU A 63 0.40 0.47 -1.11
C LEU A 63 -0.27 1.83 -1.33
N ASN A 64 -0.80 2.10 -2.53
CA ASN A 64 -1.64 3.27 -2.76
C ASN A 64 -2.88 3.27 -1.85
N ASN A 65 -3.55 2.12 -1.69
CA ASN A 65 -4.68 2.02 -0.75
C ASN A 65 -4.24 2.21 0.70
N LEU A 66 -3.06 1.72 1.08
CA LEU A 66 -2.48 1.97 2.40
C LEU A 66 -2.28 3.48 2.62
N VAL A 67 -1.67 4.19 1.67
CA VAL A 67 -1.48 5.65 1.74
C VAL A 67 -2.82 6.37 1.88
N ARG A 68 -3.86 6.00 1.11
CA ARG A 68 -5.20 6.58 1.24
C ARG A 68 -5.79 6.39 2.64
N SER A 69 -5.70 5.16 3.17
CA SER A 69 -6.21 4.86 4.51
C SER A 69 -5.44 5.59 5.61
N SER A 70 -4.10 5.67 5.49
CA SER A 70 -3.25 6.42 6.43
C SER A 70 -3.51 7.92 6.36
N PHE A 71 -3.75 8.46 5.17
CA PHE A 71 -4.14 9.85 4.98
C PHE A 71 -5.48 10.13 5.69
N ALA A 72 -6.53 9.35 5.40
CA ALA A 72 -7.83 9.52 6.05
C ALA A 72 -7.73 9.39 7.57
N PHE A 73 -7.02 8.37 8.08
CA PHE A 73 -6.76 8.19 9.50
C PHE A 73 -6.06 9.40 10.12
N SER A 74 -5.05 9.95 9.45
CA SER A 74 -4.32 11.12 9.94
C SER A 74 -5.19 12.37 10.00
N ALA A 75 -6.02 12.61 8.97
CA ALA A 75 -6.92 13.76 8.94
C ALA A 75 -7.99 13.65 10.04
N THR A 76 -8.66 12.49 10.12
CA THR A 76 -9.71 12.26 11.11
C THR A 76 -9.21 12.30 12.54
N THR A 77 -8.07 11.66 12.82
CA THR A 77 -7.47 11.69 14.16
C THR A 77 -7.06 13.10 14.54
N THR A 78 -6.41 13.82 13.63
CA THR A 78 -5.93 15.19 13.89
C THR A 78 -7.11 16.14 14.13
N TYR A 79 -8.14 16.11 13.29
CA TYR A 79 -9.33 16.94 13.47
C TYR A 79 -10.01 16.65 14.81
N LYS A 80 -10.27 15.37 15.14
CA LYS A 80 -10.92 14.99 16.41
C LYS A 80 -10.14 15.44 17.65
N ILE A 81 -8.82 15.46 17.56
CA ILE A 81 -7.98 15.96 18.66
C ILE A 81 -8.08 17.48 18.75
N LEU A 82 -7.92 18.18 17.62
CA LEU A 82 -7.98 19.64 17.60
C LEU A 82 -9.36 20.18 17.98
N SER A 83 -10.45 19.52 17.60
CA SER A 83 -11.81 19.92 17.98
C SER A 83 -12.08 19.82 19.48
N VAL A 84 -11.32 18.97 20.19
CA VAL A 84 -11.38 18.90 21.66
C VAL A 84 -10.52 19.99 22.30
N LEU A 85 -9.36 20.31 21.71
CA LEU A 85 -8.45 21.33 22.21
C LEU A 85 -8.93 22.76 21.91
N PHE A 86 -9.67 22.94 20.82
CA PHE A 86 -10.19 24.20 20.31
C PHE A 86 -11.68 24.02 19.99
N PRO A 87 -12.57 24.12 20.99
CA PRO A 87 -13.99 23.82 20.83
C PRO A 87 -14.78 24.90 20.07
N GLU A 88 -14.21 26.11 19.97
CA GLU A 88 -14.82 27.23 19.26
C GLU A 88 -14.86 26.98 17.74
N ILE A 89 -15.75 27.72 17.05
CA ILE A 89 -15.88 27.62 15.59
C ILE A 89 -14.55 28.04 14.95
N PRO A 90 -13.92 27.20 14.09
CA PRO A 90 -12.60 27.49 13.54
C PRO A 90 -12.46 28.86 12.87
N LEU A 91 -13.51 29.35 12.19
CA LEU A 91 -13.53 30.67 11.55
C LEU A 91 -13.44 31.85 12.53
N GLU A 92 -13.86 31.66 13.78
CA GLU A 92 -13.87 32.68 14.81
C GLU A 92 -12.54 32.78 15.57
N GLU A 93 -11.59 31.86 15.31
CA GLU A 93 -10.26 31.90 15.93
C GLU A 93 -9.54 33.22 15.58
N PRO A 94 -9.13 34.01 16.59
CA PRO A 94 -8.54 35.33 16.36
C PRO A 94 -7.16 35.25 15.70
N ASP A 95 -6.34 34.26 16.06
CA ASP A 95 -5.01 34.08 15.49
C ASP A 95 -5.11 33.54 14.06
N PRO A 96 -4.74 34.31 13.02
CA PRO A 96 -4.85 33.88 11.63
C PRO A 96 -4.13 32.56 11.33
N TYR A 97 -3.00 32.30 11.99
CA TYR A 97 -2.25 31.07 11.82
C TYR A 97 -3.05 29.86 12.31
N LYS A 98 -3.57 29.93 13.54
CA LYS A 98 -4.42 28.86 14.10
C LYS A 98 -5.71 28.69 13.30
N ARG A 99 -6.39 29.80 12.99
CA ARG A 99 -7.63 29.79 12.20
C ARG A 99 -7.45 29.05 10.89
N ASN A 100 -6.39 29.36 10.14
CA ASN A 100 -6.15 28.75 8.84
C ASN A 100 -5.86 27.25 8.95
N ILE A 101 -5.10 26.82 9.98
CA ILE A 101 -4.86 25.40 10.26
C ILE A 101 -6.17 24.68 10.62
N LEU A 102 -6.94 25.23 11.56
CA LEU A 102 -8.19 24.63 12.06
C LEU A 102 -9.26 24.56 10.96
N CYS A 103 -9.40 25.60 10.13
CA CYS A 103 -10.32 25.59 9.00
C CYS A 103 -9.90 24.56 7.94
N THR A 104 -8.62 24.49 7.61
CA THR A 104 -8.09 23.54 6.62
C THR A 104 -8.33 22.10 7.07
N ILE A 105 -7.94 21.73 8.30
CA ILE A 105 -8.10 20.36 8.78
C ILE A 105 -9.56 19.96 8.93
N LYS A 106 -10.42 20.92 9.30
CA LYS A 106 -11.88 20.72 9.32
C LYS A 106 -12.42 20.40 7.92
N LEU A 107 -12.09 21.19 6.91
CA LEU A 107 -12.58 20.96 5.55
C LEU A 107 -12.10 19.61 4.99
N ILE A 108 -10.86 19.21 5.28
CA ILE A 108 -10.34 17.89 4.89
C ILE A 108 -11.13 16.77 5.60
N HIS A 109 -11.36 16.91 6.90
CA HIS A 109 -12.16 15.96 7.66
C HIS A 109 -13.59 15.85 7.11
N ASP A 110 -14.27 16.98 6.88
CA ASP A 110 -15.65 16.99 6.39
C ASP A 110 -15.77 16.33 5.01
N ALA A 111 -14.77 16.50 4.14
CA ALA A 111 -14.72 15.81 2.85
C ALA A 111 -14.59 14.29 3.00
N LEU A 112 -13.88 13.82 4.03
CA LEU A 112 -13.66 12.40 4.33
C LEU A 112 -14.82 11.75 5.11
N ASP A 113 -15.55 12.52 5.92
CA ASP A 113 -16.64 12.03 6.76
C ASP A 113 -17.84 11.57 5.91
N GLY A 114 -18.05 12.20 4.74
CA GLY A 114 -19.07 11.79 3.78
C GLY A 114 -18.76 10.49 3.04
N ASP A 115 -17.54 10.37 2.50
CA ASP A 115 -17.06 9.16 1.80
C ASP A 115 -15.54 9.09 1.85
N MET A 116 -14.99 8.06 2.51
CA MET A 116 -13.54 7.87 2.61
C MET A 116 -12.90 7.27 1.34
N ILE A 117 -13.70 6.64 0.45
CA ILE A 117 -13.19 5.99 -0.77
C ILE A 117 -13.12 7.00 -1.91
N THR A 118 -14.19 7.78 -2.08
CA THR A 118 -14.30 8.83 -3.11
C THR A 118 -14.74 10.17 -2.50
N PRO A 119 -13.91 10.78 -1.63
CA PRO A 119 -14.28 11.99 -0.92
C PRO A 119 -14.57 13.14 -1.86
N THR A 120 -15.60 13.91 -1.51
CA THR A 120 -15.97 15.15 -2.17
C THR A 120 -15.93 16.28 -1.18
N TRP A 121 -15.39 17.42 -1.59
CA TRP A 121 -15.32 18.61 -0.76
C TRP A 121 -16.72 19.10 -0.38
N HIS A 122 -17.00 19.12 0.92
CA HIS A 122 -18.15 19.81 1.49
C HIS A 122 -17.69 21.15 2.07
N CYS A 123 -17.76 22.22 1.27
CA CYS A 123 -17.36 23.57 1.69
C CYS A 123 -18.58 24.48 1.85
N PRO A 124 -18.97 24.83 3.10
CA PRO A 124 -19.99 25.84 3.35
C PRO A 124 -19.58 27.22 2.83
N THR A 125 -20.54 28.11 2.58
CA THR A 125 -20.30 29.44 1.98
C THR A 125 -19.32 30.28 2.79
N GLU A 126 -19.41 30.22 4.12
CA GLU A 126 -18.50 30.94 5.03
C GLU A 126 -17.05 30.44 4.99
N TYR A 127 -16.81 29.24 4.46
CA TYR A 127 -15.47 28.68 4.26
C TYR A 127 -14.93 28.88 2.84
N GLN A 128 -15.69 29.48 1.91
CA GLN A 128 -15.28 29.68 0.50
C GLN A 128 -14.26 30.82 0.34
N GLN A 129 -13.06 30.61 0.90
CA GLN A 129 -11.95 31.55 0.90
C GLN A 129 -10.60 30.82 0.83
N LYS A 130 -9.50 31.56 0.79
CA LYS A 130 -8.16 30.98 0.81
C LYS A 130 -7.64 30.90 2.24
N PHE A 131 -7.19 29.71 2.63
CA PHE A 131 -6.52 29.49 3.91
C PHE A 131 -5.02 29.28 3.66
N GLY A 132 -4.23 30.32 3.93
CA GLY A 132 -2.78 30.32 3.73
C GLY A 132 -2.00 30.11 5.04
N ILE A 133 -0.96 29.29 5.00
CA ILE A 133 -0.06 29.07 6.13
C ILE A 133 1.36 29.34 5.64
N ASP A 134 1.80 30.59 5.83
CA ASP A 134 3.04 31.11 5.23
C ASP A 134 4.30 30.36 5.69
N THR A 135 4.32 29.86 6.92
CA THR A 135 5.47 29.14 7.49
C THR A 135 5.83 27.85 6.73
N ILE A 136 4.88 27.29 5.98
CA ILE A 136 5.06 26.03 5.24
C ILE A 136 4.69 26.16 3.75
N GLU A 137 4.53 27.39 3.25
CA GLU A 137 4.10 27.67 1.86
C GLU A 137 2.87 26.85 1.44
N PHE A 138 1.91 26.70 2.35
CA PHE A 138 0.68 25.95 2.14
C PHE A 138 -0.49 26.91 1.88
N VAL A 139 -1.32 26.60 0.89
CA VAL A 139 -2.57 27.32 0.62
C VAL A 139 -3.64 26.32 0.22
N LEU A 140 -4.75 26.29 0.97
CA LEU A 140 -5.99 25.66 0.53
C LEU A 140 -6.90 26.74 -0.06
N ASP A 141 -7.15 26.68 -1.37
CA ASP A 141 -8.09 27.58 -2.04
C ASP A 141 -9.50 26.98 -2.03
N ALA A 142 -10.27 27.28 -0.98
CA ALA A 142 -11.61 26.73 -0.80
C ALA A 142 -12.72 27.49 -1.56
N THR A 143 -12.37 28.54 -2.33
CA THR A 143 -13.34 29.41 -3.02
C THR A 143 -14.30 28.65 -3.92
N ASN A 144 -13.84 27.56 -4.55
CA ASN A 144 -14.61 26.79 -5.52
C ASN A 144 -14.47 25.28 -5.29
N LEU A 145 -14.26 24.82 -4.06
CA LEU A 145 -14.08 23.38 -3.79
C LEU A 145 -15.41 22.63 -3.66
N HIS A 146 -16.49 23.28 -3.22
CA HIS A 146 -17.76 22.61 -2.94
C HIS A 146 -18.21 21.68 -4.09
N GLY A 147 -18.47 20.40 -3.76
CA GLY A 147 -18.94 19.38 -4.69
C GLY A 147 -17.86 18.77 -5.59
N LYS A 148 -16.62 19.26 -5.56
CA LYS A 148 -15.51 18.66 -6.31
C LYS A 148 -14.97 17.42 -5.61
N SER A 149 -14.47 16.46 -6.38
CA SER A 149 -13.71 15.34 -5.82
C SER A 149 -12.44 15.85 -5.17
N MET A 150 -12.15 15.37 -3.96
CA MET A 150 -10.93 15.73 -3.24
C MET A 150 -9.72 14.99 -3.81
N THR A 151 -8.69 15.74 -4.14
CA THR A 151 -7.40 15.23 -4.59
C THR A 151 -6.28 15.73 -3.68
N TRP A 152 -5.15 15.05 -3.68
CA TRP A 152 -3.99 15.55 -2.93
C TRP A 152 -3.40 16.81 -3.56
N ASP A 153 -3.65 17.07 -4.84
CA ASP A 153 -3.19 18.30 -5.53
C ASP A 153 -3.90 19.55 -5.00
N ASP A 154 -5.15 19.42 -4.53
CA ASP A 154 -5.86 20.50 -3.82
C ASP A 154 -5.11 20.94 -2.55
N LEU A 155 -4.30 20.05 -1.98
CA LEU A 155 -3.46 20.28 -0.80
C LEU A 155 -2.01 20.64 -1.17
N GLY A 156 -1.69 20.70 -2.46
CA GLY A 156 -0.34 20.84 -2.99
C GLY A 156 0.55 19.60 -2.78
N GLY A 157 -0.08 18.42 -2.65
CA GLY A 157 0.55 17.12 -2.49
C GLY A 157 0.66 16.65 -1.04
N LEU A 158 0.92 15.35 -0.86
CA LEU A 158 1.02 14.73 0.47
C LEU A 158 2.18 15.29 1.32
N GLY A 159 3.26 15.75 0.69
CA GLY A 159 4.37 16.39 1.41
C GLY A 159 3.94 17.69 2.11
N LYS A 160 3.18 18.55 1.41
CA LYS A 160 2.63 19.77 1.99
C LYS A 160 1.59 19.47 3.07
N TYR A 161 0.79 18.42 2.88
CA TYR A 161 -0.12 17.94 3.93
C TYR A 161 0.63 17.47 5.20
N LEU A 162 1.76 16.77 5.08
CA LEU A 162 2.57 16.38 6.25
C LEU A 162 3.13 17.59 7.03
N ASN A 163 3.49 18.66 6.32
CA ASN A 163 3.87 19.93 6.93
C ASN A 163 2.70 20.54 7.70
N LEU A 164 1.49 20.54 7.12
CA LEU A 164 0.26 20.96 7.81
C LEU A 164 0.02 20.15 9.09
N ILE A 165 0.18 18.82 9.06
CA ILE A 165 0.03 17.98 10.26
C ILE A 165 1.10 18.28 11.31
N THR A 166 2.30 18.70 10.90
CA THR A 166 3.34 19.17 11.84
C THR A 166 2.91 20.48 12.51
N CYS A 167 2.31 21.42 11.79
CA CYS A 167 1.71 22.60 12.41
C CYS A 167 0.60 22.23 13.40
N CYS A 168 -0.25 21.25 13.09
CA CYS A 168 -1.28 20.73 14.01
C CYS A 168 -0.67 20.13 15.29
N GLU A 169 0.45 19.40 15.15
CA GLU A 169 1.21 18.83 16.28
C GLU A 169 1.73 19.94 17.20
N GLU A 170 2.32 21.01 16.64
CA GLU A 170 2.82 22.17 17.39
C GLU A 170 1.70 22.91 18.14
N LEU A 171 0.52 23.07 17.50
CA LEU A 171 -0.65 23.65 18.16
C LEU A 171 -1.11 22.79 19.34
N ALA A 172 -1.18 21.47 19.15
CA ALA A 172 -1.58 20.55 20.21
C ALA A 172 -0.54 20.49 21.34
N TYR A 173 0.75 20.58 21.03
CA TYR A 173 1.84 20.64 22.01
C TYR A 173 1.72 21.90 22.88
N SER A 174 1.54 23.06 22.23
CA SER A 174 1.43 24.36 22.91
C SER A 174 0.24 24.44 23.87
N CYS A 175 -0.88 23.77 23.57
CA CYS A 175 -2.02 23.68 24.49
C CYS A 175 -1.77 22.77 25.69
N ASN A 176 -1.02 21.66 25.50
CA ASN A 176 -0.69 20.77 26.60
C ASN A 176 0.29 21.41 27.58
N GLU A 177 1.30 22.16 27.11
CA GLU A 177 2.20 22.88 28.02
C GLU A 177 1.47 23.93 28.87
N ARG A 178 0.45 24.61 28.31
CA ARG A 178 -0.37 25.56 29.07
C ARG A 178 -1.22 24.88 30.15
N ASN A 179 -1.68 23.67 29.90
CA ASN A 179 -2.42 22.89 30.89
C ASN A 179 -1.48 22.35 31.98
N ASP A 180 -0.28 21.90 31.63
CA ASP A 180 0.72 21.41 32.60
C ASP A 180 1.24 22.54 33.52
N LEU A 181 1.31 23.80 33.04
CA LEU A 181 1.71 24.98 33.84
C LEU A 181 0.59 25.56 34.72
N ASN A 182 -0.68 25.23 34.46
CA ASN A 182 -1.84 25.67 35.24
C ASN A 182 -2.27 24.65 36.32
N ILE A 183 -1.52 23.56 36.48
CA ILE A 183 -1.73 22.62 37.59
C ILE A 183 -1.00 23.18 38.82
N ASP A 184 -1.76 23.84 39.69
CA ASP A 184 -1.32 24.11 41.05
C ASP A 184 -1.14 22.77 41.78
N TYR A 185 0.12 22.37 41.97
CA TYR A 185 0.51 21.13 42.65
C TYR A 185 0.15 21.12 44.16
N SER A 186 -0.51 22.14 44.69
CA SER A 186 -0.81 22.25 46.13
C SER A 186 -2.09 21.53 46.61
N LEU A 187 -2.90 20.90 45.74
CA LEU A 187 -4.20 20.33 46.13
C LEU A 187 -4.49 18.86 45.73
N GLN A 188 -3.48 18.00 45.60
CA GLN A 188 -3.71 16.54 45.48
C GLN A 188 -2.87 15.72 46.46
N GLN A 189 -3.12 15.94 47.75
CA GLN A 189 -3.10 14.86 48.75
C GLN A 189 -4.51 14.79 49.33
N ASN A 190 -5.07 13.57 49.40
CA ASN A 190 -6.40 13.17 49.92
C ASN A 190 -7.47 12.90 48.85
N ASN A 191 -7.40 11.77 48.14
CA ASN A 191 -8.20 10.57 48.45
C ASN A 191 -8.00 9.45 47.39
N PRO A 192 -8.19 8.16 47.75
CA PRO A 192 -7.74 7.02 46.96
C PRO A 192 -8.78 6.50 45.94
N LEU A 193 -8.23 5.80 44.96
CA LEU A 193 -8.81 4.91 43.94
C LEU A 193 -10.18 4.30 44.28
N ASN A 194 -11.16 4.49 43.38
CA ASN A 194 -12.03 3.39 42.97
C ASN A 194 -12.77 3.63 41.63
N ILE A 195 -13.04 2.50 40.97
CA ILE A 195 -14.06 2.18 39.94
C ILE A 195 -13.82 2.57 38.45
N TYR A 196 -13.21 1.67 37.67
CA TYR A 196 -13.89 0.74 36.73
C TYR A 196 -12.84 -0.01 35.88
N THR A 197 -12.61 -1.28 36.21
CA THR A 197 -12.04 -2.30 35.33
C THR A 197 -13.07 -3.42 35.19
N ASP A 198 -12.94 -4.16 34.08
CA ASP A 198 -13.54 -5.47 33.76
C ASP A 198 -14.80 -5.44 32.87
N GLN A 199 -14.57 -5.67 31.56
CA GLN A 199 -15.30 -6.71 30.82
C GLN A 199 -14.58 -7.09 29.52
N PHE A 200 -13.61 -7.98 29.68
CA PHE A 200 -13.28 -9.01 28.69
C PHE A 200 -13.13 -10.30 29.48
N ASP A 201 -14.00 -11.30 29.23
CA ASP A 201 -13.55 -12.68 29.02
C ASP A 201 -14.71 -13.63 28.65
N ALA A 202 -14.41 -14.40 27.60
CA ALA A 202 -14.73 -15.80 27.31
C ALA A 202 -16.19 -16.32 27.36
N ILE A 203 -16.57 -17.06 26.32
CA ILE A 203 -17.01 -18.47 26.39
C ILE A 203 -16.69 -19.15 25.04
N THR A 204 -15.88 -20.21 25.10
CA THR A 204 -15.83 -21.30 24.10
C THR A 204 -16.48 -22.56 24.67
N ASP A 205 -16.94 -23.42 23.76
CA ASP A 205 -17.32 -24.84 23.87
C ASP A 205 -18.81 -25.23 24.00
N GLY A 206 -19.24 -26.09 23.07
CA GLY A 206 -20.50 -26.84 23.12
C GLY A 206 -21.00 -27.35 21.76
N LEU A 207 -20.52 -28.52 21.32
CA LEU A 207 -20.88 -29.24 20.09
C LEU A 207 -22.25 -29.98 20.17
N ALA A 208 -23.09 -29.78 19.13
CA ALA A 208 -23.99 -30.74 18.42
C ALA A 208 -25.29 -31.29 19.08
N PRO A 209 -26.26 -31.90 18.33
CA PRO A 209 -26.70 -31.72 16.92
C PRO A 209 -28.26 -31.69 16.66
N HIS A 210 -28.64 -31.32 15.42
CA HIS A 210 -29.85 -31.66 14.62
C HIS A 210 -31.24 -31.04 14.95
N PRO A 211 -32.25 -31.04 14.03
CA PRO A 211 -32.30 -31.61 12.67
C PRO A 211 -32.77 -30.68 11.53
N SER A 212 -32.62 -31.25 10.34
CA SER A 212 -33.07 -30.88 9.00
C SER A 212 -34.55 -30.45 8.90
N ASN A 213 -34.83 -29.49 8.02
CA ASN A 213 -35.99 -29.59 7.14
C ASN A 213 -35.76 -28.89 5.80
N GLN A 214 -35.80 -29.71 4.75
CA GLN A 214 -35.93 -29.30 3.36
C GLN A 214 -37.36 -28.83 3.13
N GLN A 215 -37.53 -27.73 2.38
CA GLN A 215 -38.64 -27.61 1.44
C GLN A 215 -38.20 -26.72 0.28
N GLN A 216 -37.93 -27.39 -0.84
CA GLN A 216 -37.82 -26.82 -2.17
C GLN A 216 -39.23 -26.51 -2.67
N THR A 217 -39.46 -25.30 -3.15
CA THR A 217 -40.46 -25.04 -4.20
C THR A 217 -39.85 -24.13 -5.24
N ALA A 218 -39.72 -24.69 -6.44
CA ALA A 218 -39.22 -24.02 -7.63
C ALA A 218 -40.32 -23.16 -8.26
N THR A 219 -39.96 -21.96 -8.69
CA THR A 219 -40.62 -21.29 -9.81
C THR A 219 -39.55 -20.65 -10.68
N GLN A 220 -39.49 -21.11 -11.92
CA GLN A 220 -38.51 -20.77 -12.94
C GLN A 220 -39.26 -20.11 -14.09
N THR A 221 -39.04 -18.82 -14.32
CA THR A 221 -39.34 -18.04 -15.54
C THR A 221 -38.50 -16.76 -15.41
N HIS A 222 -37.91 -16.10 -16.41
CA HIS A 222 -37.68 -16.32 -17.83
C HIS A 222 -36.52 -15.33 -18.15
N ILE A 223 -35.59 -15.75 -19.00
CA ILE A 223 -34.47 -14.94 -19.51
C ILE A 223 -34.98 -13.66 -20.17
N MET A 224 -34.44 -12.51 -19.77
CA MET A 224 -34.29 -11.30 -20.60
C MET A 224 -32.93 -10.65 -20.32
N ASN A 225 -32.11 -10.54 -21.37
CA ASN A 225 -30.92 -9.68 -21.42
C ASN A 225 -31.32 -8.21 -21.20
N PRO A 226 -30.41 -7.40 -20.62
CA PRO A 226 -30.17 -6.11 -21.22
C PRO A 226 -28.67 -5.79 -21.39
N GLU A 227 -28.35 -5.48 -22.63
CA GLU A 227 -27.62 -4.29 -23.04
C GLU A 227 -26.26 -3.96 -22.39
N LYS A 228 -25.27 -4.05 -23.28
CA LYS A 228 -23.90 -3.53 -23.24
C LYS A 228 -23.88 -2.05 -22.82
N ASN A 229 -23.74 -1.76 -21.53
CA ASN A 229 -23.45 -0.42 -21.04
C ASN A 229 -21.93 -0.20 -20.97
N THR A 230 -21.38 0.33 -22.06
CA THR A 230 -20.07 0.97 -22.06
C THR A 230 -20.17 2.30 -21.33
N ARG A 231 -19.86 2.32 -20.03
CA ARG A 231 -19.45 3.50 -19.23
C ARG A 231 -19.04 2.99 -17.86
N ASP A 232 -17.74 3.10 -17.58
CA ASP A 232 -17.08 3.15 -16.27
C ASP A 232 -15.64 2.67 -16.45
N THR A 233 -14.88 3.44 -17.24
CA THR A 233 -13.43 3.40 -17.17
C THR A 233 -13.02 4.63 -16.37
N PRO A 234 -12.50 4.49 -15.14
CA PRO A 234 -11.97 5.62 -14.40
C PRO A 234 -10.82 6.25 -15.20
N VAL A 235 -10.84 7.58 -15.28
CA VAL A 235 -9.99 8.44 -16.12
C VAL A 235 -8.47 8.31 -15.84
N PHE A 236 -8.04 7.52 -14.85
CA PHE A 236 -6.63 7.26 -14.56
C PHE A 236 -6.02 6.02 -15.25
N ALA A 237 -6.78 5.33 -16.10
CA ALA A 237 -6.27 4.24 -16.92
C ALA A 237 -5.89 4.70 -18.34
N SER A 238 -4.86 5.55 -18.46
CA SER A 238 -4.11 5.67 -19.71
C SER A 238 -2.73 6.26 -19.45
N LEU A 239 -1.79 5.38 -19.15
CA LEU A 239 -0.40 5.58 -19.54
C LEU A 239 -0.16 4.72 -20.78
N ASP A 240 0.34 5.36 -21.82
CA ASP A 240 0.47 4.83 -23.18
C ASP A 240 1.40 3.58 -23.20
N PRO A 241 0.95 2.40 -23.67
CA PRO A 241 1.74 1.15 -23.59
C PRO A 241 3.00 1.08 -24.47
N LYS A 242 3.42 2.19 -25.10
CA LYS A 242 4.47 2.20 -26.12
C LYS A 242 5.86 2.64 -25.65
N GLN A 243 6.10 2.75 -24.34
CA GLN A 243 7.42 3.08 -23.78
C GLN A 243 8.08 1.95 -22.96
N PHE A 244 7.72 0.69 -23.20
CA PHE A 244 8.45 -0.43 -22.59
C PHE A 244 9.70 -0.79 -23.40
N PRO A 245 10.85 -1.07 -22.75
CA PRO A 245 12.03 -1.57 -23.45
C PRO A 245 11.69 -2.84 -24.24
N SER A 246 12.11 -2.87 -25.51
CA SER A 246 11.88 -4.00 -26.41
C SER A 246 12.57 -5.25 -25.87
N VAL A 247 11.92 -6.40 -26.02
CA VAL A 247 12.52 -7.70 -25.71
C VAL A 247 13.80 -7.86 -26.52
N ASP A 248 14.93 -8.10 -25.87
CA ASP A 248 16.19 -8.40 -26.57
C ASP A 248 16.16 -9.87 -27.04
N PRO A 249 16.06 -10.12 -28.35
CA PRO A 249 16.01 -11.48 -28.88
C PRO A 249 17.32 -12.26 -28.66
N GLU A 250 18.45 -11.59 -28.43
CA GLU A 250 19.76 -12.24 -28.23
C GLU A 250 20.06 -12.59 -26.77
N SER A 251 19.25 -12.13 -25.81
CA SER A 251 19.42 -12.38 -24.38
C SER A 251 19.61 -13.87 -24.01
N ALA A 252 18.96 -14.80 -24.72
CA ALA A 252 19.15 -16.23 -24.51
C ALA A 252 20.53 -16.72 -24.95
N VAL A 253 21.08 -16.16 -26.04
CA VAL A 253 22.42 -16.49 -26.56
C VAL A 253 23.46 -16.01 -25.55
N THR A 254 23.34 -14.76 -25.13
CA THR A 254 24.24 -14.13 -24.16
C THR A 254 24.22 -14.90 -22.84
N PHE A 255 23.04 -15.23 -22.32
CA PHE A 255 22.90 -16.05 -21.11
C PHE A 255 23.63 -17.40 -21.23
N VAL A 256 23.39 -18.16 -22.30
CA VAL A 256 24.03 -19.48 -22.47
C VAL A 256 25.55 -19.34 -22.59
N SER A 257 26.05 -18.32 -23.29
CA SER A 257 27.50 -18.12 -23.47
C SER A 257 28.23 -17.67 -22.20
N THR A 258 27.51 -17.03 -21.26
CA THR A 258 28.12 -16.38 -20.08
C THR A 258 27.86 -17.11 -18.77
N GLN A 259 26.73 -17.82 -18.66
CA GLN A 259 26.26 -18.43 -17.41
C GLN A 259 26.21 -19.96 -17.45
N MET A 260 26.45 -20.58 -18.62
CA MET A 260 26.28 -22.01 -18.82
C MET A 260 27.55 -22.68 -19.33
N VAL A 261 27.78 -23.91 -18.86
CA VAL A 261 28.81 -24.81 -19.37
C VAL A 261 28.17 -25.82 -20.32
N THR A 262 28.62 -25.84 -21.58
CA THR A 262 28.10 -26.72 -22.62
C THR A 262 28.90 -28.02 -22.72
N ASN A 263 28.25 -29.17 -22.49
CA ASN A 263 28.84 -30.50 -22.68
C ASN A 263 27.71 -31.50 -22.99
N PRO A 264 27.88 -32.47 -23.92
CA PRO A 264 26.86 -33.48 -24.25
C PRO A 264 26.26 -34.23 -23.05
N ASP A 265 27.05 -34.47 -22.00
CA ASP A 265 26.63 -35.19 -20.80
C ASP A 265 25.95 -34.29 -19.76
N ASN A 266 26.04 -32.97 -19.92
CA ASN A 266 25.43 -32.02 -19.02
C ASN A 266 23.91 -32.00 -19.17
N MET A 267 23.23 -31.91 -18.03
CA MET A 267 21.78 -31.77 -17.98
C MET A 267 21.36 -30.78 -16.91
N VAL A 268 20.26 -30.08 -17.20
CA VAL A 268 19.64 -29.14 -16.27
C VAL A 268 18.12 -29.24 -16.38
N LEU A 269 17.43 -29.12 -15.24
CA LEU A 269 15.97 -29.08 -15.22
C LEU A 269 15.47 -27.86 -16.00
N ALA A 270 14.45 -28.04 -16.83
CA ALA A 270 13.90 -26.92 -17.61
C ALA A 270 13.32 -25.81 -16.73
N LYS A 271 12.87 -26.16 -15.52
CA LYS A 271 12.43 -25.19 -14.52
C LYS A 271 13.62 -24.39 -13.98
N GLU A 272 14.68 -25.07 -13.55
CA GLU A 272 15.89 -24.45 -12.98
C GLU A 272 16.58 -23.57 -14.02
N LEU A 273 16.75 -24.08 -15.24
CA LEU A 273 17.38 -23.34 -16.33
C LEU A 273 16.64 -22.03 -16.64
N TYR A 274 15.32 -22.09 -16.74
CA TYR A 274 14.54 -20.88 -17.01
C TYR A 274 14.55 -19.93 -15.81
N SER A 275 14.50 -20.45 -14.58
CA SER A 275 14.65 -19.62 -13.37
C SER A 275 15.99 -18.88 -13.35
N SER A 276 17.10 -19.57 -13.63
CA SER A 276 18.42 -18.93 -13.70
C SER A 276 18.51 -17.90 -14.81
N TYR A 277 17.90 -18.16 -15.98
CA TYR A 277 17.82 -17.18 -17.08
C TYR A 277 17.05 -15.91 -16.67
N ILE A 278 15.92 -16.06 -15.95
CA ILE A 278 15.16 -14.93 -15.43
C ILE A 278 16.01 -14.12 -14.43
N THR A 279 16.67 -14.79 -13.48
CA THR A 279 17.53 -14.12 -12.49
C THR A 279 18.67 -13.37 -13.16
N TRP A 280 19.32 -13.96 -14.16
CA TRP A 280 20.37 -13.28 -14.92
C TRP A 280 19.82 -12.07 -15.70
N CYS A 281 18.65 -12.19 -16.34
CA CYS A 281 18.00 -11.07 -17.02
C CYS A 281 17.68 -9.92 -16.04
N GLU A 282 17.27 -10.23 -14.81
CA GLU A 282 17.02 -9.22 -13.77
C GLU A 282 18.30 -8.49 -13.35
N LEU A 283 19.41 -9.22 -13.17
CA LEU A 283 20.70 -8.64 -12.81
C LEU A 283 21.27 -7.74 -13.92
N GLU A 284 21.10 -8.13 -15.18
CA GLU A 284 21.57 -7.37 -16.34
C GLU A 284 20.56 -6.30 -16.82
N CYS A 285 19.43 -6.13 -16.11
CA CYS A 285 18.34 -5.23 -16.49
C CYS A 285 17.75 -5.49 -17.89
N ILE A 286 17.78 -6.73 -18.36
CA ILE A 286 17.27 -7.16 -19.68
C ILE A 286 15.84 -7.70 -19.52
N LYS A 287 14.94 -7.34 -20.45
CA LYS A 287 13.58 -7.90 -20.47
C LYS A 287 13.62 -9.38 -20.90
N PRO A 288 13.18 -10.33 -20.06
CA PRO A 288 13.31 -11.75 -20.36
C PRO A 288 12.35 -12.21 -21.47
N LEU A 289 12.80 -13.18 -22.26
CA LEU A 289 11.94 -13.94 -23.17
C LEU A 289 10.93 -14.78 -22.39
N THR A 290 9.76 -15.04 -23.00
CA THR A 290 8.82 -16.03 -22.44
C THR A 290 9.46 -17.41 -22.39
N GLN A 291 9.05 -18.27 -21.46
CA GLN A 291 9.59 -19.64 -21.35
C GLN A 291 9.50 -20.43 -22.66
N ARG A 292 8.44 -20.20 -23.43
CA ARG A 292 8.25 -20.80 -24.76
C ARG A 292 9.28 -20.27 -25.75
N SER A 293 9.45 -18.94 -25.83
CA SER A 293 10.41 -18.30 -26.74
C SER A 293 11.85 -18.63 -26.37
N PHE A 294 12.18 -18.65 -25.08
CA PHE A 294 13.48 -19.08 -24.57
C PHE A 294 13.76 -20.55 -24.93
N GLY A 295 12.77 -21.44 -24.76
CA GLY A 295 12.89 -22.83 -25.20
C GLY A 295 13.07 -22.98 -26.71
N ILE A 296 12.42 -22.14 -27.52
CA ILE A 296 12.64 -22.11 -28.98
C ILE A 296 14.07 -21.67 -29.28
N GLN A 297 14.59 -20.64 -28.61
CA GLN A 297 15.97 -20.19 -28.77
C GLN A 297 16.99 -21.30 -28.41
N LEU A 298 16.80 -21.99 -27.29
CA LEU A 298 17.65 -23.14 -26.92
C LEU A 298 17.61 -24.26 -27.97
N THR A 299 16.44 -24.53 -28.56
CA THR A 299 16.31 -25.51 -29.63
C THR A 299 17.06 -25.06 -30.88
N ASN A 300 16.96 -23.77 -31.24
CA ASN A 300 17.69 -23.19 -32.37
C ASN A 300 19.21 -23.20 -32.17
N MET A 301 19.68 -23.11 -30.92
CA MET A 301 21.10 -23.27 -30.55
C MET A 301 21.58 -24.73 -30.58
N GLY A 302 20.71 -25.70 -30.87
CA GLY A 302 21.06 -27.11 -30.98
C GLY A 302 20.87 -27.93 -29.70
N PHE A 303 20.33 -27.33 -28.62
CA PHE A 303 20.04 -28.07 -27.40
C PHE A 303 18.73 -28.83 -27.51
N SER A 304 18.64 -29.96 -26.79
CA SER A 304 17.48 -30.85 -26.84
C SER A 304 16.77 -30.92 -25.51
N ARG A 305 15.43 -30.90 -25.54
CA ARG A 305 14.57 -31.09 -24.38
C ARG A 305 14.07 -32.53 -24.31
N LYS A 306 14.30 -33.23 -23.20
CA LYS A 306 13.85 -34.61 -22.95
C LYS A 306 12.94 -34.68 -21.73
N ARG A 307 12.00 -35.63 -21.73
CA ARG A 307 11.20 -35.97 -20.54
C ARG A 307 11.88 -37.16 -19.85
N ARG A 308 12.16 -37.03 -18.55
CA ARG A 308 12.76 -38.08 -17.72
C ARG A 308 11.91 -38.26 -16.44
N GLY A 309 12.28 -39.24 -15.59
CA GLY A 309 11.47 -39.77 -14.48
C GLY A 309 10.65 -38.74 -13.68
N LYS A 310 9.46 -39.16 -13.21
CA LYS A 310 8.44 -38.33 -12.56
C LYS A 310 7.82 -37.22 -13.44
N GLY A 311 8.02 -37.30 -14.75
CA GLY A 311 7.35 -36.43 -15.73
C GLY A 311 8.01 -35.06 -15.90
N HIS A 312 9.19 -34.84 -15.32
CA HIS A 312 9.92 -33.59 -15.44
C HIS A 312 10.62 -33.45 -16.80
N HIS A 313 10.80 -32.19 -17.20
CA HIS A 313 11.49 -31.83 -18.43
C HIS A 313 12.92 -31.37 -18.14
N TRP A 314 13.85 -31.87 -18.93
CA TRP A 314 15.28 -31.61 -18.82
C TRP A 314 15.82 -31.10 -20.15
N TRP A 315 16.76 -30.18 -20.10
CA TRP A 315 17.59 -29.80 -21.24
C TRP A 315 18.91 -30.54 -21.16
N THR A 316 19.37 -31.08 -22.30
CA THR A 316 20.65 -31.80 -22.42
C THR A 316 21.64 -30.97 -23.22
N GLY A 317 22.92 -31.05 -22.87
CA GLY A 317 23.98 -30.25 -23.49
C GLY A 317 24.41 -29.03 -22.64
N LEU A 318 23.79 -28.82 -21.48
CA LEU A 318 23.86 -27.57 -20.68
C LEU A 318 23.87 -27.87 -19.18
N LYS A 319 24.71 -27.18 -18.41
CA LYS A 319 24.65 -27.09 -16.94
C LYS A 319 25.03 -25.66 -16.52
N LEU A 320 24.51 -25.19 -15.38
CA LEU A 320 24.95 -23.93 -14.77
C LEU A 320 26.44 -24.02 -14.40
N ASP A 321 27.16 -22.92 -14.57
CA ASP A 321 28.55 -22.83 -14.12
C ASP A 321 28.59 -22.76 -12.58
N ASP A 322 29.14 -23.80 -11.95
CA ASP A 322 29.24 -23.91 -10.49
C ASP A 322 30.16 -22.83 -9.89
N ASN A 323 31.03 -22.19 -10.69
CA ASN A 323 31.93 -21.13 -10.22
C ASN A 323 31.25 -19.76 -10.04
N GLN A 324 30.08 -19.53 -10.62
CA GLN A 324 29.31 -18.30 -10.39
C GLN A 324 28.27 -18.42 -9.26
N ALA A 325 28.02 -19.64 -8.76
CA ALA A 325 27.16 -19.89 -7.61
C ALA A 325 27.77 -19.40 -6.27
N PHE A 326 29.08 -19.13 -6.22
CA PHE A 326 29.82 -18.74 -5.00
C PHE A 326 29.83 -17.24 -4.68
N ASN A 327 29.37 -16.36 -5.57
CA ASN A 327 29.37 -14.90 -5.31
C ASN A 327 28.13 -14.38 -4.59
N PHE A 328 27.15 -15.23 -4.28
CA PHE A 328 25.87 -14.82 -3.68
C PHE A 328 25.76 -15.04 -2.16
N SER A 329 26.82 -15.48 -1.49
CA SER A 329 26.71 -15.99 -0.11
C SER A 329 27.40 -15.18 0.98
N HIS A 330 28.26 -14.19 0.73
CA HIS A 330 28.93 -13.46 1.83
C HIS A 330 29.00 -11.95 1.61
N THR A 331 28.01 -11.22 2.12
CA THR A 331 28.23 -9.93 2.80
C THR A 331 27.07 -9.70 3.77
N ILE A 332 27.32 -9.95 5.06
CA ILE A 332 26.47 -9.55 6.20
C ILE A 332 26.95 -8.17 6.65
#